data_AF-R6TW88-F1
#
_entry.id   AF-R6TW88-F1
#
_cell.length_a   1.000
_cell.length_b   1.000
_cell.length_c   1.000
_cell.angle_alpha   90.00
_cell.angle_beta   90.00
_cell.angle_gamma   90.00
#
_symmetry.space_group_name_H-M   'P 1'
#
loop_
_entity.id
_entity.type
_entity.pdbx_description
1 polymer ?
#
loop_
_entity_poly.entity_id
_entity_poly.type
_entity_poly.pdbx_seq_one_letter_code
_entity_poly.pdbx_strand_id
1 'polypeptide(L)'
;MHEYKGRFYMITTYKSARTGHRGCAVFAADHPAKTFNLISDGPVTPADWDAIDGTLYIDEEGQPWMVFVHEWTSTDDGIGRMACAKLSDDLTHFISEPVELFRADDPSWTDHCVTDGCFLYRTKGGKLLMIWSNWDSEGYAVGVAESTSGLVTGPWVQKDELLYSKAYTGEYDGGHGMIFTDGKGQLWMSMHSPNAETADGRLETPVLIPLKEENDALVWDTLDRGMN
;
A
#
# COMPACT_ATOMS: atom_id res chain seq x y z
N MET A 1 -5.37 -4.33 7.75
CA MET A 1 -6.45 -5.22 8.25
C MET A 1 -7.65 -5.02 7.36
N HIS A 2 -8.31 -6.10 6.94
CA HIS A 2 -9.42 -6.08 6.01
C HIS A 2 -10.59 -6.91 6.57
N GLU A 3 -11.82 -6.50 6.28
CA GLU A 3 -13.00 -7.34 6.47
C GLU A 3 -13.29 -8.05 5.15
N TYR A 4 -13.55 -9.35 5.21
CA TYR A 4 -13.92 -10.15 4.06
C TYR A 4 -14.82 -11.30 4.50
N LYS A 5 -16.00 -11.43 3.88
CA LYS A 5 -16.99 -12.49 4.16
C LYS A 5 -17.33 -12.66 5.65
N GLY A 6 -17.45 -11.55 6.38
CA GLY A 6 -17.83 -11.53 7.79
C GLY A 6 -16.71 -11.86 8.77
N ARG A 7 -15.46 -11.95 8.29
CA ARG A 7 -14.27 -12.20 9.13
C ARG A 7 -13.22 -11.12 8.89
N PHE A 8 -12.28 -11.02 9.82
CA PHE A 8 -11.22 -10.00 9.80
C PHE A 8 -9.90 -10.67 9.49
N TYR A 9 -9.16 -10.09 8.54
CA TYR A 9 -7.90 -10.60 8.05
C TYR A 9 -6.79 -9.57 8.23
N MET A 10 -5.64 -10.04 8.70
CA MET A 10 -4.43 -9.26 8.86
C MET A 10 -3.35 -9.93 8.01
N ILE A 11 -2.83 -9.18 7.04
CA ILE A 11 -1.64 -9.58 6.29
C ILE A 11 -0.46 -8.96 7.03
N THR A 12 0.57 -9.76 7.30
CA THR A 12 1.73 -9.31 8.06
C THR A 12 3.00 -9.90 7.49
N THR A 13 3.98 -9.01 7.33
CA THR A 13 5.34 -9.35 6.93
C THR A 13 6.13 -9.89 8.11
N TYR A 14 6.85 -11.00 7.92
CA TYR A 14 7.91 -11.40 8.83
C TYR A 14 9.04 -12.11 8.09
N LYS A 15 10.22 -12.16 8.71
CA LYS A 15 11.33 -12.97 8.22
C LYS A 15 11.13 -14.43 8.61
N SER A 16 10.92 -15.29 7.61
CA SER A 16 10.72 -16.72 7.78
C SER A 16 12.03 -17.41 8.15
N ALA A 17 12.06 -18.10 9.28
CA ALA A 17 13.19 -18.95 9.66
C ALA A 17 13.36 -20.16 8.73
N ARG A 18 12.29 -20.57 8.02
CA ARG A 18 12.27 -21.71 7.10
C ARG A 18 12.93 -21.38 5.77
N THR A 19 12.66 -20.19 5.23
CA THR A 19 13.15 -19.78 3.90
C THR A 19 14.34 -18.83 3.97
N GLY A 20 14.53 -18.14 5.11
CA GLY A 20 15.53 -17.08 5.25
C GLY A 20 15.08 -15.72 4.71
N HIS A 21 13.91 -15.65 4.07
CA HIS A 21 13.38 -14.47 3.40
C HIS A 21 12.23 -13.82 4.17
N ARG A 22 12.00 -12.53 3.94
CA ARG A 22 10.78 -11.83 4.37
C ARG A 22 9.60 -12.26 3.49
N GLY A 23 8.43 -12.43 4.10
CA GLY A 23 7.23 -12.78 3.36
C GLY A 23 5.95 -12.38 4.08
N CYS A 24 4.89 -12.22 3.31
CA CYS A 24 3.57 -11.84 3.83
C CYS A 24 2.77 -13.10 4.16
N ALA A 25 2.29 -13.22 5.41
CA ALA A 25 1.37 -14.29 5.81
C ALA A 25 0.00 -13.73 6.18
N VAL A 26 -1.01 -14.62 6.14
CA VAL A 26 -2.40 -14.24 6.40
C VAL A 26 -2.84 -14.78 7.74
N PHE A 27 -3.35 -13.90 8.58
CA PHE A 27 -3.95 -14.21 9.86
C PHE A 27 -5.43 -13.83 9.85
N ALA A 28 -6.26 -14.57 10.58
CA ALA A 28 -7.69 -14.32 10.67
C ALA A 28 -8.23 -14.28 12.10
N ALA A 29 -9.28 -13.49 12.30
CA ALA A 29 -10.05 -13.42 13.53
C ALA A 29 -11.55 -13.23 13.21
N ASP A 30 -12.41 -13.67 14.12
CA ASP A 30 -13.86 -13.47 13.98
C ASP A 30 -14.32 -12.08 14.46
N HIS A 31 -13.40 -11.26 15.01
CA HIS A 31 -13.66 -9.91 15.47
C HIS A 31 -12.35 -9.09 15.45
N PRO A 32 -12.35 -7.80 15.07
CA PRO A 32 -11.12 -7.02 14.87
C PRO A 32 -10.34 -6.77 16.17
N ALA A 33 -11.02 -6.83 17.31
CA ALA A 33 -10.40 -6.69 18.64
C ALA A 33 -9.95 -8.02 19.27
N LYS A 34 -9.97 -9.14 18.54
CA LYS A 34 -9.53 -10.45 19.02
C LYS A 34 -8.14 -10.80 18.48
N THR A 35 -7.54 -11.85 19.04
CA THR A 35 -6.30 -12.43 18.53
C THR A 35 -6.49 -12.97 17.12
N PHE A 36 -5.61 -12.53 16.22
CA PHE A 36 -5.50 -13.04 14.86
C PHE A 36 -4.62 -14.31 14.86
N ASN A 37 -5.14 -15.40 14.31
CA ASN A 37 -4.42 -16.67 14.20
C ASN A 37 -3.93 -16.85 12.78
N LEU A 38 -2.70 -17.36 12.62
CA LEU A 38 -2.14 -17.70 11.31
C LEU A 38 -3.04 -18.74 10.63
N ILE A 39 -3.47 -18.48 9.40
CA ILE A 39 -4.30 -19.41 8.61
C ILE A 39 -3.59 -19.96 7.37
N SER A 40 -2.49 -19.34 6.95
CA SER A 40 -1.63 -19.82 5.85
C SER A 40 -0.50 -20.73 6.38
N ASP A 41 0.08 -21.58 5.52
CA ASP A 41 1.30 -22.34 5.85
C ASP A 41 2.56 -21.44 5.75
N GLY A 42 2.66 -20.49 6.69
CA GLY A 42 3.70 -19.47 6.65
C GLY A 42 3.36 -18.34 5.67
N PRO A 43 4.37 -17.66 5.09
CA PRO A 43 4.12 -16.66 4.06
C PRO A 43 3.44 -17.25 2.82
N VAL A 44 2.50 -16.50 2.24
CA VAL A 44 1.84 -16.86 0.97
C VAL A 44 2.62 -16.37 -0.25
N THR A 45 3.49 -15.37 -0.08
CA THR A 45 4.38 -14.85 -1.11
C THR A 45 5.47 -15.87 -1.48
N PRO A 46 6.10 -15.77 -2.67
CA PRO A 46 7.15 -16.70 -3.10
C PRO A 46 8.26 -16.89 -2.06
N ALA A 47 8.74 -18.12 -1.92
CA ALA A 47 9.65 -18.51 -0.84
C ALA A 47 11.08 -17.96 -1.00
N ASP A 48 11.46 -17.64 -2.23
CA ASP A 48 12.77 -17.14 -2.65
C ASP A 48 12.80 -15.61 -2.84
N TRP A 49 11.70 -14.92 -2.57
CA TRP A 49 11.61 -13.47 -2.59
C TRP A 49 11.66 -12.92 -1.16
N ASP A 50 12.38 -11.83 -0.97
CA ASP A 50 12.05 -10.91 0.11
C ASP A 50 10.81 -10.11 -0.32
N ALA A 51 9.68 -10.41 0.30
CA ALA A 51 8.39 -9.82 -0.01
C ALA A 51 7.72 -9.20 1.22
N ILE A 52 7.24 -7.97 1.07
CA ILE A 52 6.66 -7.17 2.17
C ILE A 52 5.36 -6.48 1.74
N ASP A 53 4.72 -5.83 2.70
CA ASP A 53 3.64 -4.87 2.50
C ASP A 53 2.46 -5.38 1.68
N GLY A 54 2.11 -6.65 1.89
CA GLY A 54 0.93 -7.26 1.30
C GLY A 54 -0.36 -6.60 1.79
N THR A 55 -1.20 -6.19 0.84
CA THR A 55 -2.55 -5.67 1.07
C THR A 55 -3.58 -6.51 0.32
N LEU A 56 -4.78 -6.65 0.90
CA LEU A 56 -5.89 -7.39 0.28
C LEU A 56 -6.72 -6.43 -0.58
N TYR A 57 -6.95 -6.84 -1.83
CA TYR A 57 -7.91 -6.19 -2.72
C TYR A 57 -8.92 -7.22 -3.24
N ILE A 58 -10.21 -6.87 -3.23
CA ILE A 58 -11.27 -7.69 -3.81
C ILE A 58 -11.73 -7.01 -5.11
N ASP A 59 -11.65 -7.70 -6.23
CA ASP A 59 -12.10 -7.15 -7.52
C ASP A 59 -13.63 -7.16 -7.67
N GLU A 60 -14.10 -6.61 -8.79
CA GLU A 60 -15.54 -6.46 -9.06
C GLU A 60 -16.26 -7.80 -9.23
N GLU A 61 -15.52 -8.86 -9.61
CA GLU A 61 -15.99 -10.24 -9.69
C GLU A 61 -15.94 -10.98 -8.35
N GLY A 62 -15.41 -10.35 -7.29
CA GLY A 62 -15.29 -10.92 -5.95
C GLY A 62 -14.05 -11.79 -5.75
N GLN A 63 -13.12 -11.82 -6.70
CA GLN A 63 -11.87 -12.54 -6.60
C GLN A 63 -10.90 -11.77 -5.68
N PRO A 64 -10.37 -12.40 -4.62
CA PRO A 64 -9.37 -11.79 -3.78
C PRO A 64 -7.99 -11.77 -4.44
N TRP A 65 -7.27 -10.68 -4.27
CA TRP A 65 -5.89 -10.46 -4.71
C TRP A 65 -5.05 -10.00 -3.54
N MET A 66 -3.80 -10.45 -3.49
CA MET A 66 -2.77 -9.76 -2.74
C MET A 66 -2.01 -8.85 -3.70
N VAL A 67 -1.88 -7.58 -3.35
CA VAL A 67 -0.88 -6.68 -3.95
C VAL A 67 0.21 -6.49 -2.91
N PHE A 68 1.48 -6.59 -3.30
CA PHE A 68 2.61 -6.65 -2.39
C PHE A 68 3.89 -6.15 -3.05
N VAL A 69 4.93 -5.96 -2.25
CA VAL A 69 6.27 -5.55 -2.69
C VAL A 69 7.16 -6.78 -2.87
N HIS A 70 7.85 -6.88 -4.01
CA HIS A 70 9.08 -7.65 -4.15
C HIS A 70 10.24 -6.70 -3.89
N GLU A 71 10.90 -6.87 -2.74
CA GLU A 71 11.90 -5.93 -2.29
C GLU A 71 13.14 -5.95 -3.19
N TRP A 72 13.66 -4.74 -3.41
CA TRP A 72 14.90 -4.46 -4.11
C TRP A 72 16.10 -5.29 -3.64
N THR A 73 16.08 -5.74 -2.39
CA THR A 73 17.13 -6.58 -1.78
C THR A 73 17.20 -8.00 -2.35
N SER A 74 16.14 -8.47 -3.00
CA SER A 74 16.05 -9.81 -3.59
C SER A 74 15.63 -9.82 -5.07
N THR A 75 15.45 -8.65 -5.67
CA THR A 75 15.30 -8.49 -7.12
C THR A 75 16.67 -8.62 -7.80
N ASP A 76 16.67 -9.07 -9.05
CA ASP A 76 17.87 -9.35 -9.84
C ASP A 76 18.71 -8.11 -10.18
N ASP A 77 18.08 -6.95 -10.34
CA ASP A 77 18.73 -5.68 -10.69
C ASP A 77 18.80 -4.67 -9.53
N GLY A 78 18.35 -5.06 -8.33
CA GLY A 78 18.38 -4.19 -7.15
C GLY A 78 17.32 -3.09 -7.15
N ILE A 79 16.24 -3.22 -7.92
CA ILE A 79 15.14 -2.26 -8.02
C ILE A 79 13.84 -2.92 -7.56
N GLY A 80 13.13 -2.32 -6.62
CA GLY A 80 11.89 -2.86 -6.07
C GLY A 80 10.76 -2.95 -7.09
N ARG A 81 9.84 -3.90 -6.87
CA ARG A 81 8.63 -4.09 -7.69
C ARG A 81 7.39 -4.06 -6.85
N MET A 82 6.35 -3.49 -7.44
CA MET A 82 4.99 -3.79 -7.04
C MET A 82 4.51 -5.01 -7.82
N ALA A 83 3.93 -5.98 -7.12
CA ALA A 83 3.44 -7.22 -7.71
C ALA A 83 2.04 -7.55 -7.19
N CYS A 84 1.32 -8.41 -7.91
CA CYS A 84 0.07 -8.96 -7.43
C CYS A 84 -0.05 -10.46 -7.73
N ALA A 85 -0.87 -11.16 -6.94
CA ALA A 85 -1.27 -12.53 -7.21
C ALA A 85 -2.70 -12.76 -6.72
N LYS A 86 -3.42 -13.68 -7.38
CA LYS A 86 -4.74 -14.10 -6.93
C LYS A 86 -4.60 -14.93 -5.66
N LEU A 87 -5.40 -14.62 -4.65
CA LEU A 87 -5.58 -15.44 -3.47
C LEU A 87 -6.70 -16.48 -3.71
N SER A 88 -6.59 -17.60 -3.01
CA SER A 88 -7.73 -18.52 -2.82
C SER A 88 -8.88 -17.82 -2.10
N ASP A 89 -10.09 -18.35 -2.25
CA ASP A 89 -11.30 -17.78 -1.64
C ASP A 89 -11.25 -17.74 -0.10
N ASP A 90 -10.48 -18.64 0.53
CA ASP A 90 -10.24 -18.66 1.97
C ASP A 90 -8.99 -17.86 2.40
N LEU A 91 -8.33 -17.21 1.44
CA LEU A 91 -7.13 -16.37 1.59
C LEU A 91 -5.89 -17.11 2.11
N THR A 92 -5.85 -18.45 2.06
CA THR A 92 -4.76 -19.23 2.69
C THR A 92 -3.52 -19.40 1.82
N HIS A 93 -3.64 -19.22 0.51
CA HIS A 93 -2.55 -19.40 -0.47
C HIS A 93 -2.83 -18.66 -1.79
N PHE A 94 -1.79 -18.44 -2.59
CA PHE A 94 -1.93 -17.95 -3.97
C PHE A 94 -2.45 -19.05 -4.90
N ILE A 95 -3.32 -18.66 -5.84
CA ILE A 95 -3.88 -19.53 -6.90
C ILE A 95 -3.43 -19.09 -8.31
N SER A 96 -2.52 -18.11 -8.38
CA SER A 96 -1.81 -17.72 -9.58
C SER A 96 -0.36 -17.41 -9.23
N GLU A 97 0.52 -17.47 -10.23
CA GLU A 97 1.85 -16.89 -10.12
C GLU A 97 1.75 -15.36 -9.93
N PRO A 98 2.72 -14.74 -9.25
CA PRO A 98 2.82 -13.29 -9.18
C PRO A 98 3.00 -12.65 -10.56
N VAL A 99 2.39 -11.48 -10.71
CA VAL A 99 2.52 -10.60 -11.88
C VAL A 99 3.13 -9.29 -11.41
N GLU A 100 4.25 -8.89 -12.01
CA GLU A 100 4.84 -7.56 -11.82
C GLU A 100 3.89 -6.49 -12.37
N LEU A 101 3.64 -5.45 -11.58
CA LEU A 101 2.74 -4.35 -11.93
C LEU A 101 3.50 -3.14 -12.46
N PHE A 102 4.54 -2.73 -11.73
CA PHE A 102 5.41 -1.61 -12.05
C PHE A 102 6.65 -1.66 -11.14
N ARG A 103 7.63 -0.83 -11.47
CA ARG A 103 8.95 -0.77 -10.82
C ARG A 103 9.12 0.54 -10.03
N ALA A 104 10.03 0.53 -9.06
CA ALA A 104 10.38 1.71 -8.28
C ALA A 104 10.94 2.86 -9.14
N ASP A 105 11.51 2.56 -10.31
CA ASP A 105 12.13 3.52 -11.25
C ASP A 105 11.20 3.93 -12.42
N ASP A 106 9.92 3.56 -12.39
CA ASP A 106 8.95 3.95 -13.42
C ASP A 106 8.54 5.44 -13.34
N PRO A 107 8.29 6.05 -12.16
CA PRO A 107 8.02 7.48 -12.06
C PRO A 107 9.29 8.33 -12.10
N SER A 108 9.22 9.56 -12.59
CA SER A 108 10.37 10.47 -12.59
C SER A 108 10.67 11.12 -11.23
N TRP A 109 9.72 11.05 -10.29
CA TRP A 109 9.86 11.69 -8.97
C TRP A 109 10.59 10.82 -7.94
N THR A 110 10.75 9.53 -8.21
CA THR A 110 11.36 8.58 -7.27
C THR A 110 12.87 8.72 -7.26
N ASP A 111 13.46 8.80 -6.06
CA ASP A 111 14.91 8.93 -5.86
C ASP A 111 15.55 7.64 -5.29
N HIS A 112 14.76 6.65 -4.89
CA HIS A 112 15.26 5.38 -4.36
C HIS A 112 14.69 4.19 -5.12
N CYS A 113 15.44 3.09 -5.10
CA CYS A 113 15.04 1.81 -5.69
C CYS A 113 13.95 1.07 -4.90
N VAL A 114 13.16 1.76 -4.07
CA VAL A 114 12.23 1.15 -3.11
C VAL A 114 10.78 1.26 -3.60
N THR A 115 10.03 0.18 -3.48
CA THR A 115 8.55 0.20 -3.50
C THR A 115 8.07 -0.14 -2.10
N ASP A 116 7.10 0.60 -1.56
CA ASP A 116 6.65 0.41 -0.18
C ASP A 116 5.17 0.77 0.00
N GLY A 117 4.52 0.22 1.03
CA GLY A 117 3.23 0.68 1.55
C GLY A 117 2.08 0.78 0.54
N CYS A 118 1.85 -0.26 -0.26
CA CYS A 118 0.82 -0.23 -1.29
C CYS A 118 -0.61 -0.31 -0.72
N PHE A 119 -1.53 0.50 -1.25
CA PHE A 119 -2.95 0.45 -0.91
C PHE A 119 -3.83 0.84 -2.10
N LEU A 120 -4.80 -0.02 -2.43
CA LEU A 120 -5.67 0.18 -3.59
C LEU A 120 -6.94 0.94 -3.19
N TYR A 121 -7.39 1.82 -4.09
CA TYR A 121 -8.59 2.61 -3.93
C TYR A 121 -9.37 2.69 -5.24
N ARG A 122 -10.66 2.36 -5.22
CA ARG A 122 -11.54 2.55 -6.39
C ARG A 122 -12.37 3.81 -6.19
N THR A 123 -12.24 4.77 -7.10
CA THR A 123 -13.01 6.03 -7.06
C THR A 123 -14.48 5.78 -7.34
N LYS A 124 -15.34 6.76 -7.02
CA LYS A 124 -16.78 6.69 -7.34
C LYS A 124 -17.06 6.64 -8.84
N GLY A 125 -16.21 7.24 -9.67
CA GLY A 125 -16.27 7.12 -11.13
C GLY A 125 -15.69 5.81 -11.69
N GLY A 126 -15.17 4.93 -10.81
CA GLY A 126 -14.76 3.58 -11.17
C GLY A 126 -13.28 3.42 -11.49
N LYS A 127 -12.46 4.47 -11.40
CA LYS A 127 -11.01 4.35 -11.59
C LYS A 127 -10.37 3.56 -10.47
N LEU A 128 -9.43 2.69 -10.81
CA LEU A 128 -8.62 1.97 -9.83
C LEU A 128 -7.29 2.69 -9.65
N LEU A 129 -7.06 3.18 -8.44
CA LEU A 129 -5.85 3.85 -8.01
C LEU A 129 -5.07 2.96 -7.04
N MET A 130 -3.76 3.16 -6.97
CA MET A 130 -2.89 2.61 -5.94
C MET A 130 -2.08 3.77 -5.36
N ILE A 131 -2.16 3.96 -4.04
CA ILE A 131 -1.18 4.76 -3.32
C ILE A 131 -0.03 3.85 -2.92
N TRP A 132 1.18 4.39 -2.96
CA TRP A 132 2.40 3.68 -2.58
C TRP A 132 3.48 4.70 -2.23
N SER A 133 4.55 4.25 -1.60
CA SER A 133 5.59 5.12 -1.08
C SER A 133 6.97 4.81 -1.62
N ASN A 134 7.73 5.88 -1.77
CA ASN A 134 9.15 5.95 -2.09
C ASN A 134 9.65 7.34 -1.62
N TRP A 135 10.92 7.65 -1.82
CA TRP A 135 11.48 8.96 -1.58
C TRP A 135 11.35 9.82 -2.83
N ASP A 136 10.95 11.07 -2.64
CA ASP A 136 11.20 12.15 -3.59
C ASP A 136 12.47 12.93 -3.19
N SER A 137 12.71 14.08 -3.82
CA SER A 137 13.88 14.92 -3.49
C SER A 137 13.84 15.57 -2.11
N GLU A 138 12.70 15.57 -1.43
CA GLU A 138 12.48 16.21 -0.12
C GLU A 138 12.36 15.20 1.04
N GLY A 139 12.10 13.92 0.75
CA GLY A 139 12.06 12.83 1.72
C GLY A 139 11.09 11.73 1.34
N TYR A 140 10.71 10.91 2.30
CA TYR A 140 9.69 9.87 2.09
C TYR A 140 8.33 10.48 1.77
N ALA A 141 7.67 9.92 0.75
CA ALA A 141 6.51 10.50 0.10
C ALA A 141 5.46 9.43 -0.22
N VAL A 142 4.26 9.88 -0.63
CA VAL A 142 3.19 9.02 -1.12
C VAL A 142 2.85 9.43 -2.55
N GLY A 143 3.09 8.54 -3.50
CA GLY A 143 2.69 8.70 -4.91
C GLY A 143 1.36 8.01 -5.22
N VAL A 144 0.89 8.20 -6.45
CA VAL A 144 -0.33 7.55 -6.97
C VAL A 144 -0.02 6.90 -8.32
N ALA A 145 -0.47 5.66 -8.50
CA ALA A 145 -0.55 4.99 -9.80
C ALA A 145 -2.02 4.77 -10.18
N GLU A 146 -2.37 4.90 -11.46
CA GLU A 146 -3.70 4.63 -12.01
C GLU A 146 -3.67 3.39 -12.91
N SER A 147 -4.55 2.43 -12.66
CA SER A 147 -4.76 1.33 -13.58
C SER A 147 -5.64 1.79 -14.75
N THR A 148 -5.04 1.89 -15.93
CA THR A 148 -5.71 2.35 -17.16
C THR A 148 -6.77 1.39 -17.68
N SER A 149 -6.72 0.12 -17.27
CA SER A 149 -7.73 -0.90 -17.59
C SER A 149 -8.83 -1.01 -16.53
N GLY A 150 -8.62 -0.43 -15.34
CA GLY A 150 -9.46 -0.66 -14.16
C GLY A 150 -9.22 -2.02 -13.46
N LEU A 151 -8.31 -2.85 -13.97
CA LEU A 151 -7.95 -4.17 -13.42
C LEU A 151 -6.72 -4.07 -12.53
N VAL A 152 -6.62 -4.97 -11.54
CA VAL A 152 -5.47 -5.05 -10.61
C VAL A 152 -4.16 -5.29 -11.34
N THR A 153 -4.19 -6.05 -12.43
CA THR A 153 -3.02 -6.36 -13.26
C THR A 153 -2.53 -5.18 -14.10
N GLY A 154 -3.14 -4.00 -13.97
CA GLY A 154 -2.77 -2.81 -14.74
C GLY A 154 -3.22 -2.90 -16.22
N PRO A 155 -2.56 -2.17 -17.14
CA PRO A 155 -1.32 -1.41 -16.93
C PRO A 155 -1.46 -0.24 -15.95
N TRP A 156 -0.45 -0.05 -15.11
CA TRP A 156 -0.38 1.04 -14.14
C TRP A 156 0.42 2.22 -14.69
N VAL A 157 -0.18 3.41 -14.66
CA VAL A 157 0.46 4.66 -15.07
C VAL A 157 0.71 5.51 -13.83
N GLN A 158 1.97 5.89 -13.63
CA GLN A 158 2.41 6.71 -12.50
C GLN A 158 1.96 8.16 -12.67
N LYS A 159 1.52 8.79 -11.60
CA LYS A 159 1.23 10.22 -11.56
C LYS A 159 2.48 10.99 -11.15
N ASP A 160 2.69 12.14 -11.81
CA ASP A 160 3.79 13.06 -11.47
C ASP A 160 3.48 13.85 -10.19
N GLU A 161 2.21 14.14 -9.94
CA GLU A 161 1.75 14.79 -8.71
C GLU A 161 1.65 13.76 -7.59
N LEU A 162 2.30 14.05 -6.47
CA LEU A 162 2.30 13.20 -5.28
C LEU A 162 1.02 13.44 -4.47
N LEU A 163 0.57 12.40 -3.77
CA LEU A 163 -0.50 12.56 -2.79
C LEU A 163 0.05 13.14 -1.48
N TYR A 164 1.31 12.87 -1.14
CA TYR A 164 1.97 13.49 0.00
C TYR A 164 3.45 13.70 -0.29
N SER A 165 3.96 14.87 0.06
CA SER A 165 5.38 15.18 0.09
C SER A 165 5.66 16.22 1.17
N LYS A 166 6.85 16.16 1.75
CA LYS A 166 7.37 17.24 2.59
C LYS A 166 7.40 18.58 1.86
N ALA A 167 7.54 18.58 0.53
CA ALA A 167 7.45 19.79 -0.30
C ALA A 167 6.13 20.55 -0.11
N TYR A 168 5.04 19.85 0.23
CA TYR A 168 3.72 20.45 0.41
C TYR A 168 3.47 20.95 1.83
N THR A 169 4.04 20.28 2.84
CA THR A 169 3.83 20.61 4.26
C THR A 169 4.89 21.55 4.83
N GLY A 170 6.12 21.49 4.31
CA GLY A 170 7.27 22.23 4.82
C GLY A 170 7.84 21.72 6.16
N GLU A 171 7.28 20.67 6.75
CA GLU A 171 7.67 20.20 8.09
C GLU A 171 8.38 18.85 8.07
N TYR A 172 7.64 17.77 7.79
CA TYR A 172 8.12 16.41 7.93
C TYR A 172 7.78 15.57 6.70
N ASP A 173 8.65 14.64 6.37
CA ASP A 173 8.38 13.60 5.39
C ASP A 173 7.52 12.48 6.01
N GLY A 174 7.08 11.52 5.21
CA GLY A 174 6.17 10.46 5.68
C GLY A 174 5.52 9.69 4.55
N GLY A 175 5.01 8.51 4.87
CA GLY A 175 4.44 7.62 3.87
C GLY A 175 3.89 6.34 4.46
N HIS A 176 3.87 5.28 3.65
CA HIS A 176 3.17 4.03 3.93
C HIS A 176 1.69 4.30 4.22
N GLY A 177 1.04 4.97 3.27
CA GLY A 177 -0.33 5.44 3.41
C GLY A 177 -1.37 4.33 3.23
N MET A 178 -2.46 4.40 3.99
CA MET A 178 -3.68 3.61 3.77
C MET A 178 -4.93 4.47 3.88
N ILE A 179 -5.95 4.15 3.08
CA ILE A 179 -7.15 4.98 2.93
C ILE A 179 -8.34 4.31 3.64
N PHE A 180 -9.13 5.11 4.35
CA PHE A 180 -10.38 4.65 4.95
C PHE A 180 -11.43 5.77 4.96
N THR A 181 -12.70 5.39 5.07
CA THR A 181 -13.81 6.33 5.27
C THR A 181 -14.29 6.23 6.70
N ASP A 182 -14.46 7.37 7.37
CA ASP A 182 -14.98 7.39 8.75
C ASP A 182 -16.50 7.22 8.81
N GLY A 183 -17.05 7.13 10.03
CA GLY A 183 -18.49 6.96 10.26
C GLY A 183 -19.36 8.16 9.82
N LYS A 184 -18.76 9.27 9.38
CA LYS A 184 -19.45 10.46 8.84
C LYS A 184 -19.33 10.56 7.32
N GLY A 185 -18.59 9.66 6.68
CA GLY A 185 -18.35 9.67 5.24
C GLY A 185 -17.14 10.49 4.80
N GLN A 186 -16.30 10.97 5.73
CA GLN A 186 -15.04 11.64 5.38
C GLN A 186 -14.01 10.59 4.95
N LEU A 187 -13.36 10.82 3.82
CA LEU A 187 -12.22 10.02 3.39
C LEU A 187 -10.95 10.52 4.10
N TRP A 188 -10.13 9.59 4.56
CA TRP A 188 -8.89 9.84 5.27
C TRP A 188 -7.77 8.99 4.69
N MET A 189 -6.56 9.54 4.65
CA MET A 189 -5.32 8.78 4.57
C MET A 189 -4.68 8.76 5.94
N SER A 190 -4.35 7.57 6.42
CA SER A 190 -3.48 7.38 7.58
C SER A 190 -2.10 6.94 7.09
N MET A 191 -1.06 7.49 7.68
CA MET A 191 0.34 7.25 7.32
C MET A 191 1.22 7.53 8.53
N HIS A 192 2.50 7.18 8.49
CA HIS A 192 3.45 7.59 9.52
C HIS A 192 4.21 8.88 9.13
N SER A 193 4.67 9.63 10.13
CA SER A 193 5.57 10.78 9.95
C SER A 193 6.23 11.19 11.29
N PRO A 194 7.50 11.66 11.29
CA PRO A 194 8.46 11.66 10.18
C PRO A 194 8.90 10.24 9.77
N ASN A 195 9.58 10.08 8.63
CA ASN A 195 10.21 8.80 8.26
C ASN A 195 11.58 8.63 8.94
N ALA A 196 11.58 8.65 10.26
CA ALA A 196 12.75 8.42 11.10
C ALA A 196 12.31 8.00 12.50
N GLU A 197 13.12 7.20 13.21
CA GLU A 197 12.87 6.88 14.62
C GLU A 197 12.69 8.17 15.46
N THR A 198 13.45 9.22 15.14
CA THR A 198 13.27 10.57 15.68
C THR A 198 13.78 11.61 14.67
N ALA A 199 12.99 12.66 14.39
CA ALA A 199 13.43 13.86 13.66
C ALA A 199 13.02 15.12 14.46
N ASP A 200 13.95 16.03 14.71
CA ASP A 200 13.74 17.26 15.50
C ASP A 200 13.03 17.05 16.84
N GLY A 201 13.33 15.92 17.51
CA GLY A 201 12.72 15.55 18.79
C GLY A 201 11.32 14.94 18.69
N ARG A 202 10.78 14.75 17.48
CA ARG A 202 9.51 14.07 17.21
C ARG A 202 9.77 12.62 16.78
N LEU A 203 9.10 11.68 17.44
CA LEU A 203 9.07 10.27 17.04
C LEU A 203 8.16 10.07 15.82
N GLU A 204 8.44 9.02 15.05
CA GLU A 204 7.48 8.51 14.06
C GLU A 204 6.12 8.26 14.73
N THR A 205 5.09 8.90 14.20
CA THR A 205 3.72 8.86 14.75
C THR A 205 2.70 8.80 13.63
N PRO A 206 1.51 8.21 13.87
CA PRO A 206 0.45 8.21 12.88
C PRO A 206 -0.08 9.63 12.64
N VAL A 207 -0.28 9.98 11.38
CA VAL A 207 -0.90 11.23 10.92
C VAL A 207 -2.13 10.88 10.09
N LEU A 208 -3.22 11.63 10.30
CA LEU A 208 -4.46 11.51 9.53
C LEU A 208 -4.62 12.74 8.63
N ILE A 209 -4.64 12.52 7.32
CA ILE A 209 -4.84 13.57 6.31
C ILE A 209 -6.24 13.39 5.73
N PRO A 210 -7.11 14.42 5.83
CA PRO A 210 -8.43 14.34 5.20
C PRO A 210 -8.25 14.38 3.68
N LEU A 211 -8.94 13.49 2.99
CA LEU A 211 -8.95 13.39 1.54
C LEU A 211 -10.36 13.63 0.99
N LYS A 212 -10.45 14.01 -0.28
CA LYS A 212 -11.67 13.99 -1.08
C LYS A 212 -11.38 13.48 -2.47
N GLU A 213 -12.43 13.04 -3.15
CA GLU A 213 -12.36 12.77 -4.59
C GLU A 213 -12.67 14.04 -5.37
N GLU A 214 -11.79 14.40 -6.30
CA GLU A 214 -12.00 15.49 -7.25
C GLU A 214 -11.61 15.01 -8.66
N ASN A 215 -12.56 15.00 -9.60
CA ASN A 215 -12.34 14.53 -10.98
C ASN A 215 -11.73 13.12 -11.09
N ASP A 216 -12.20 12.16 -10.28
CA ASP A 216 -11.65 10.80 -10.17
C ASP A 216 -10.15 10.76 -9.78
N ALA A 217 -9.70 11.75 -9.03
CA ALA A 217 -8.41 11.76 -8.36
C ALA A 217 -8.60 11.92 -6.85
N LEU A 218 -7.60 11.48 -6.09
CA LEU A 218 -7.50 11.73 -4.66
C LEU A 218 -6.73 13.02 -4.44
N VAL A 219 -7.32 13.95 -3.69
CA VAL A 219 -6.67 15.21 -3.29
C VAL A 219 -6.92 15.44 -1.81
N TRP A 220 -6.13 16.30 -1.17
CA TRP A 220 -6.41 16.67 0.21
C TRP A 220 -7.72 17.43 0.30
N ASP A 221 -8.51 17.07 1.31
CA ASP A 221 -9.67 17.83 1.72
C ASP A 221 -9.22 18.89 2.72
N THR A 222 -8.34 19.77 2.25
CA THR A 222 -8.13 21.03 2.93
C THR A 222 -9.39 21.84 2.72
N LEU A 223 -10.12 22.09 3.82
CA LEU A 223 -11.00 23.25 3.84
C LEU A 223 -10.18 24.41 3.29
N ASP A 224 -10.74 25.14 2.33
CA ASP A 224 -10.23 26.40 1.81
C ASP A 224 -10.13 27.40 2.97
N ARG A 225 -9.18 27.18 3.89
CA ARG A 225 -8.81 28.09 4.96
C ARG A 225 -7.86 29.04 4.29
N GLY A 226 -8.47 30.00 3.58
CA GLY A 226 -7.81 31.00 2.76
C GLY A 226 -6.41 31.30 3.26
N MET A 227 -5.43 30.93 2.43
CA MET A 227 -4.12 31.54 2.49
C MET A 227 -4.32 33.03 2.14
N ASN A 228 -4.51 33.83 3.18
CA ASN A 228 -4.21 35.25 3.20
C ASN A 228 -2.84 35.43 3.85
#